data_AF-A0A2G6J3N2-F1
#
_entry.id   AF-A0A2G6J3N2-F1
#
_cell.length_a   1.000
_cell.length_b   1.000
_cell.length_c   1.000
_cell.angle_alpha   90.00
_cell.angle_beta   90.00
_cell.angle_gamma   90.00
#
_symmetry.space_group_name_H-M   'P 1'
#
loop_
_entity.id
_entity.type
_entity.pdbx_description
1 polymer ?
#
loop_
_entity_poly.entity_id
_entity_poly.type
_entity_poly.pdbx_seq_one_letter_code
_entity_poly.pdbx_strand_id
1 'polypeptide(L)'
;MEGDAHSLVYVARLPYHAVSTSCGNALGWVLDMSICTTLVATAKNEAPYIWEWVAYHRLVGFDHIIMFQNDSDDGTGTILKVLAEHGFINYKYNNASPGKHQIRAYWRSVKQPEYLKADWIMALDLDEFLVVHTEEGTVKSLLSRLPKDADCVFISWKRFGSGRQVGIETGLVTERFVMSEKDGWIKKFPQPFKSLFRREKFLRPGVHRPLVDPDVKQEYVYVNGSGLGQDQFILRNFQCTDPQERRLAQINHYITRDPQSFVLKSHKGSAHQANRDVDRDYWKKRNKNQMTDLKIQKFGVALHQEMERMDNETGGKLRALTVNAVEHHRSRFHEIIKENSMKELYEFCLDNPC
;
A
#
# COMPACT_ATOMS: atom_id res chain seq x y z
N MET A 1 -11.49 39.50 28.21
CA MET A 1 -10.38 39.15 29.12
C MET A 1 -9.87 37.80 28.67
N GLU A 2 -8.89 37.87 27.79
CA GLU A 2 -8.12 36.75 27.25
C GLU A 2 -7.31 36.09 28.36
N GLY A 3 -7.16 34.78 28.28
CA GLY A 3 -6.28 33.97 29.12
C GLY A 3 -5.50 33.03 28.23
N ASP A 4 -4.26 33.43 27.95
CA ASP A 4 -3.23 32.74 27.18
C ASP A 4 -2.97 31.31 27.65
N ALA A 5 -2.75 30.41 26.69
CA ALA A 5 -2.04 29.15 26.91
C ALA A 5 -1.21 28.79 25.65
N HIS A 6 -0.32 29.70 25.25
CA HIS A 6 0.78 29.36 24.36
C HIS A 6 1.88 28.64 25.16
N SER A 7 1.96 27.31 25.05
CA SER A 7 3.15 26.56 25.44
C SER A 7 3.97 26.21 24.21
N LEU A 8 5.12 26.87 24.12
CA LEU A 8 6.16 26.73 23.12
C LEU A 8 6.76 25.31 23.15
N VAL A 9 6.86 24.65 22.00
CA VAL A 9 7.79 23.54 21.79
C VAL A 9 8.92 24.05 20.90
N TYR A 10 9.98 24.54 21.55
CA TYR A 10 11.26 24.81 20.90
C TYR A 10 11.93 23.46 20.56
N VAL A 11 12.00 23.12 19.27
CA VAL A 11 12.92 22.07 18.81
C VAL A 11 14.27 22.75 18.55
N ALA A 12 15.22 22.56 19.46
CA ALA A 12 16.57 23.07 19.33
C ALA A 12 17.25 22.48 18.07
N ARG A 13 17.63 23.36 17.13
CA ARG A 13 18.60 23.04 16.07
C ARG A 13 19.99 23.01 16.70
N LEU A 14 20.67 21.87 16.65
CA LEU A 14 22.08 21.77 17.04
C LEU A 14 22.97 22.31 15.90
N PRO A 15 24.00 23.14 16.19
CA PRO A 15 24.94 23.60 15.18
C PRO A 15 25.96 22.50 14.86
N TYR A 16 26.15 22.22 13.57
CA TYR A 16 27.27 21.43 13.07
C TYR A 16 28.56 22.27 13.19
N HIS A 17 29.47 21.86 14.07
CA HIS A 17 30.84 22.38 14.08
C HIS A 17 31.71 21.58 13.12
N ALA A 18 32.27 22.28 12.13
CA ALA A 18 33.33 21.77 11.27
C ALA A 18 34.63 21.64 12.06
N VAL A 19 35.24 20.45 12.03
CA VAL A 19 36.65 20.26 12.42
C VAL A 19 37.39 19.83 11.17
N SER A 20 38.24 20.72 10.66
CA SER A 20 39.21 20.39 9.61
C SER A 20 40.48 19.85 10.24
N THR A 21 40.95 18.70 9.79
CA THR A 21 42.39 18.38 9.77
C THR A 21 42.65 17.42 8.60
N SER A 22 43.69 17.75 7.84
CA SER A 22 44.12 17.15 6.58
C SER A 22 45.05 15.95 6.78
N CYS A 23 44.89 14.88 5.98
CA CYS A 23 45.95 14.30 5.12
C CYS A 23 45.52 12.96 4.49
N GLY A 24 45.60 12.90 3.16
CA GLY A 24 46.22 11.80 2.39
C GLY A 24 45.60 10.40 2.41
N ASN A 25 44.66 10.14 1.51
CA ASN A 25 44.86 9.24 0.35
C ASN A 25 43.50 8.91 -0.28
N ALA A 26 43.32 9.38 -1.51
CA ALA A 26 42.13 9.17 -2.32
C ALA A 26 42.07 7.74 -2.85
N LEU A 27 41.39 6.86 -2.09
CA LEU A 27 40.61 5.78 -2.67
C LEU A 27 39.16 6.20 -2.47
N GLY A 28 38.52 6.57 -3.58
CA GLY A 28 37.13 7.01 -3.62
C GLY A 28 36.22 5.88 -3.14
N TRP A 29 35.98 5.84 -1.84
CA TRP A 29 34.77 5.27 -1.29
C TRP A 29 33.62 6.18 -1.72
N VAL A 30 33.14 5.97 -2.94
CA VAL A 30 31.75 6.31 -3.23
C VAL A 30 30.97 5.40 -2.29
N LEU A 31 30.59 5.94 -1.13
CA LEU A 31 29.46 5.39 -0.39
C LEU A 31 28.35 5.32 -1.43
N ASP A 32 28.05 4.11 -1.89
CA ASP A 32 26.78 3.86 -2.56
C ASP A 32 25.72 4.17 -1.51
N MET A 33 25.33 5.45 -1.47
CA MET A 33 24.23 5.93 -0.66
C MET A 33 22.96 5.42 -1.34
N SER A 34 22.76 4.10 -1.24
CA SER A 34 21.63 3.42 -1.82
C SER A 34 20.38 4.06 -1.22
N ILE A 35 19.52 4.60 -2.09
CA ILE A 35 18.25 5.20 -1.70
C ILE A 35 17.49 4.25 -0.79
N CYS A 36 17.16 4.68 0.43
CA CYS A 36 16.38 3.92 1.39
C CYS A 36 14.89 4.20 1.23
N THR A 37 14.08 3.15 1.15
CA THR A 37 12.63 3.24 0.92
C THR A 37 11.86 2.53 2.02
N THR A 38 10.82 3.19 2.53
CA THR A 38 9.96 2.63 3.58
C THR A 38 8.51 2.62 3.14
N LEU A 39 7.88 1.46 3.29
CA LEU A 39 6.45 1.27 3.08
C LEU A 39 5.70 1.29 4.41
N VAL A 40 4.61 2.04 4.48
CA VAL A 40 3.73 2.13 5.66
C VAL A 40 2.36 1.57 5.31
N ALA A 41 1.86 0.64 6.10
CA ALA A 41 0.55 0.02 5.88
C ALA A 41 -0.23 -0.16 7.18
N THR A 42 -1.54 -0.30 7.04
CA THR A 42 -2.42 -0.67 8.16
C THR A 42 -3.17 -1.95 7.88
N ALA A 43 -3.26 -2.84 8.86
CA ALA A 43 -3.92 -4.12 8.75
C ALA A 43 -5.17 -4.17 9.64
N LYS A 44 -6.30 -4.63 9.11
CA LYS A 44 -7.47 -5.04 9.87
C LYS A 44 -8.08 -6.23 9.16
N ASN A 45 -8.01 -7.41 9.73
CA ASN A 45 -8.61 -8.64 9.18
C ASN A 45 -8.16 -8.96 7.75
N GLU A 46 -6.84 -9.04 7.54
CA GLU A 46 -6.23 -9.34 6.23
C GLU A 46 -5.34 -10.60 6.32
N ALA A 47 -5.57 -11.46 7.31
CA ALA A 47 -4.71 -12.61 7.61
C ALA A 47 -4.45 -13.53 6.39
N PRO A 48 -5.42 -13.80 5.49
CA PRO A 48 -5.16 -14.62 4.32
C PRO A 48 -4.16 -14.01 3.32
N TYR A 49 -3.97 -12.68 3.34
CA TYR A 49 -3.34 -11.93 2.25
C TYR A 49 -2.01 -11.26 2.63
N ILE A 50 -1.78 -11.02 3.92
CA ILE A 50 -0.63 -10.25 4.41
C ILE A 50 0.72 -10.88 4.03
N TRP A 51 0.83 -12.21 4.06
CA TRP A 51 2.11 -12.88 3.78
C TRP A 51 2.57 -12.63 2.34
N GLU A 52 1.69 -12.86 1.35
CA GLU A 52 1.96 -12.51 -0.06
C GLU A 52 2.32 -11.04 -0.20
N TRP A 53 1.52 -10.15 0.41
CA TRP A 53 1.71 -8.72 0.31
C TRP A 53 3.09 -8.28 0.83
N VAL A 54 3.54 -8.84 1.96
CA VAL A 54 4.86 -8.55 2.54
C VAL A 54 5.97 -9.12 1.67
N ALA A 55 5.87 -10.39 1.26
CA ALA A 55 6.87 -11.03 0.40
C ALA A 55 7.04 -10.24 -0.92
N TYR A 56 5.94 -9.86 -1.55
CA TYR A 56 5.95 -9.08 -2.79
C TYR A 56 6.61 -7.71 -2.63
N HIS A 57 6.24 -6.93 -1.61
CA HIS A 57 6.81 -5.58 -1.48
C HIS A 57 8.28 -5.59 -1.04
N ARG A 58 8.73 -6.63 -0.35
CA ARG A 58 10.16 -6.87 -0.13
C ARG A 58 10.87 -7.21 -1.44
N LEU A 59 10.29 -8.09 -2.27
CA LEU A 59 10.82 -8.44 -3.58
C LEU A 59 10.91 -7.23 -4.53
N VAL A 60 9.92 -6.34 -4.52
CA VAL A 60 9.94 -5.07 -5.30
C VAL A 60 10.99 -4.09 -4.76
N GLY A 61 11.59 -4.36 -3.60
CA GLY A 61 12.78 -3.67 -3.12
C GLY A 61 12.51 -2.55 -2.12
N PHE A 62 11.40 -2.58 -1.38
CA PHE A 62 11.26 -1.76 -0.18
C PHE A 62 12.21 -2.24 0.91
N ASP A 63 13.07 -1.36 1.42
CA ASP A 63 14.06 -1.70 2.45
C ASP A 63 13.39 -1.95 3.81
N HIS A 64 12.30 -1.24 4.10
CA HIS A 64 11.53 -1.40 5.33
C HIS A 64 10.02 -1.41 5.09
N ILE A 65 9.31 -2.22 5.87
CA ILE A 65 7.85 -2.22 5.95
C ILE A 65 7.44 -1.94 7.39
N ILE A 66 6.69 -0.88 7.64
CA ILE A 66 6.09 -0.57 8.94
C ILE A 66 4.61 -0.93 8.87
N MET A 67 4.19 -1.88 9.70
CA MET A 67 2.83 -2.39 9.73
C MET A 67 2.11 -2.03 11.02
N PHE A 68 0.98 -1.33 10.90
CA PHE A 68 0.11 -0.98 12.02
C PHE A 68 -1.16 -1.84 12.02
N GLN A 69 -1.37 -2.67 13.05
CA GLN A 69 -2.56 -3.51 13.12
C GLN A 69 -3.67 -2.87 13.95
N ASN A 70 -4.85 -2.78 13.36
CA ASN A 70 -6.08 -2.29 13.96
C ASN A 70 -6.89 -3.53 14.40
N ASP A 71 -7.06 -3.75 15.70
CA ASP A 71 -7.99 -4.68 16.38
C ASP A 71 -8.49 -5.90 15.58
N SER A 72 -7.60 -6.76 15.08
CA SER A 72 -8.00 -7.85 14.19
C SER A 72 -8.35 -9.11 14.97
N ASP A 73 -9.32 -9.87 14.45
CA ASP A 73 -9.87 -11.08 15.07
C ASP A 73 -9.72 -12.35 14.21
N ASP A 74 -9.11 -12.23 13.02
CA ASP A 74 -8.96 -13.31 12.04
C ASP A 74 -7.58 -14.00 12.03
N GLY A 75 -6.76 -13.75 13.05
CA GLY A 75 -5.37 -14.21 13.11
C GLY A 75 -4.34 -13.26 12.50
N THR A 76 -4.74 -12.10 11.97
CA THR A 76 -3.82 -11.08 11.39
C THR A 76 -2.70 -10.73 12.36
N GLY A 77 -3.03 -10.49 13.65
CA GLY A 77 -2.03 -10.14 14.66
C GLY A 77 -0.98 -11.23 14.88
N THR A 78 -1.35 -12.50 14.77
CA THR A 78 -0.44 -13.64 14.94
C THR A 78 0.55 -13.72 13.78
N ILE A 79 0.07 -13.59 12.54
CA ILE A 79 0.93 -13.57 11.35
C ILE A 79 1.91 -12.40 11.41
N LEU A 80 1.43 -11.20 11.79
CA LEU A 80 2.29 -10.02 11.91
C LEU A 80 3.37 -10.15 12.97
N LYS A 81 3.09 -10.83 14.09
CA LYS A 81 4.11 -11.13 15.11
C LYS A 81 5.17 -12.06 14.56
N VAL A 82 4.78 -13.16 13.90
CA VAL A 82 5.74 -14.09 13.27
C VAL A 82 6.61 -13.37 12.25
N LEU A 83 6.02 -12.54 11.40
CA LEU A 83 6.76 -11.75 10.41
C LEU A 83 7.76 -10.78 11.07
N ALA A 84 7.38 -10.15 12.17
CA ALA A 84 8.25 -9.20 12.89
C ALA A 84 9.37 -9.89 13.68
N GLU A 85 9.10 -11.03 14.31
CA GLU A 85 10.09 -11.84 15.03
C GLU A 85 11.24 -12.30 14.13
N HIS A 86 10.97 -12.48 12.84
CA HIS A 86 11.96 -12.88 11.82
C HIS A 86 12.48 -11.68 11.01
N GLY A 87 12.19 -10.44 11.43
CA GLY A 87 12.75 -9.24 10.81
C GLY A 87 12.20 -8.88 9.44
N PHE A 88 11.09 -9.49 8.99
CA PHE A 88 10.51 -9.18 7.69
C PHE A 88 9.79 -7.82 7.66
N ILE A 89 9.24 -7.40 8.81
CA ILE A 89 8.51 -6.15 8.99
C ILE A 89 8.77 -5.53 10.37
N ASN A 90 8.41 -4.25 10.51
CA ASN A 90 8.32 -3.54 11.78
C ASN A 90 6.87 -3.43 12.20
N TYR A 91 6.46 -4.27 13.15
CA TYR A 91 5.08 -4.40 13.59
C TYR A 91 4.78 -3.47 14.79
N LYS A 92 3.62 -2.80 14.74
CA LYS A 92 3.04 -2.05 15.86
C LYS A 92 1.54 -2.33 15.97
N TYR A 93 1.07 -2.65 17.17
CA TYR A 93 -0.36 -2.61 17.46
C TYR A 93 -0.88 -1.15 17.41
N ASN A 94 -2.08 -0.94 16.86
CA ASN A 94 -2.67 0.36 16.58
C ASN A 94 -4.16 0.42 16.93
N ASN A 95 -4.48 0.41 18.22
CA ASN A 95 -5.83 0.75 18.70
C ASN A 95 -6.16 2.23 18.42
N ALA A 96 -7.34 2.52 17.88
CA ALA A 96 -7.90 3.85 17.73
C ALA A 96 -9.43 3.81 17.75
N SER A 97 -10.09 4.96 17.94
CA SER A 97 -11.53 5.04 17.70
C SER A 97 -11.87 4.74 16.23
N PRO A 98 -13.08 4.21 15.93
CA PRO A 98 -13.54 4.00 14.55
C PRO A 98 -13.31 5.23 13.66
N GLY A 99 -12.84 5.00 12.44
CA GLY A 99 -12.47 6.05 11.47
C GLY A 99 -11.15 6.78 11.73
N LYS A 100 -10.48 6.59 12.88
CA LYS A 100 -9.20 7.29 13.20
C LYS A 100 -7.95 6.43 13.04
N HIS A 101 -8.11 5.13 12.81
CA HIS A 101 -7.02 4.15 12.75
C HIS A 101 -5.87 4.54 11.81
N GLN A 102 -6.20 4.83 10.55
CA GLN A 102 -5.19 5.08 9.52
C GLN A 102 -4.44 6.40 9.76
N ILE A 103 -5.16 7.48 10.12
CA ILE A 103 -4.54 8.76 10.46
C ILE A 103 -3.62 8.61 11.68
N ARG A 104 -4.05 7.86 12.70
CA ARG A 104 -3.21 7.56 13.87
C ARG A 104 -1.94 6.78 13.48
N ALA A 105 -2.07 5.77 12.63
CA ALA A 105 -0.92 5.01 12.14
C ALA A 105 0.09 5.92 11.42
N TYR A 106 -0.39 6.81 10.55
CA TYR A 106 0.49 7.75 9.84
C TYR A 106 1.18 8.75 10.78
N TRP A 107 0.50 9.28 11.78
CA TRP A 107 1.13 10.11 12.81
C TRP A 107 2.16 9.35 13.67
N ARG A 108 1.98 8.05 13.88
CA ARG A 108 2.94 7.22 14.61
C ARG A 108 4.11 6.80 13.73
N SER A 109 3.89 6.65 12.42
CA SER A 109 4.91 6.22 11.47
C SER A 109 6.11 7.16 11.44
N VAL A 110 5.89 8.47 11.53
CA VAL A 110 6.96 9.49 11.47
C VAL A 110 7.94 9.45 12.64
N LYS A 111 7.60 8.72 13.71
CA LYS A 111 8.45 8.52 14.88
C LYS A 111 9.22 7.19 14.85
N GLN A 112 9.00 6.35 13.84
CA GLN A 112 9.66 5.05 13.74
C GLN A 112 11.07 5.20 13.16
N PRO A 113 12.07 4.44 13.64
CA PRO A 113 13.43 4.49 13.11
C PRO A 113 13.51 4.27 11.61
N GLU A 114 12.72 3.34 11.08
CA GLU A 114 12.71 2.99 9.66
C GLU A 114 12.08 4.08 8.79
N TYR A 115 11.15 4.84 9.36
CA TYR A 115 10.64 6.03 8.70
C TYR A 115 11.74 7.09 8.65
N LEU A 116 12.40 7.37 9.77
CA LEU A 116 13.41 8.43 9.87
C LEU A 116 14.65 8.18 8.99
N LYS A 117 15.01 6.90 8.75
CA LYS A 117 16.12 6.49 7.88
C LYS A 117 15.79 6.57 6.39
N ALA A 118 14.51 6.65 6.02
CA ALA A 118 14.11 6.58 4.62
C ALA A 118 14.36 7.90 3.87
N ASP A 119 14.73 7.77 2.60
CA ASP A 119 14.71 8.87 1.63
C ASP A 119 13.32 9.01 1.03
N TRP A 120 12.68 7.89 0.73
CA TRP A 120 11.36 7.83 0.11
C TRP A 120 10.37 6.98 0.91
N ILE A 121 9.14 7.46 1.00
CA ILE A 121 8.05 6.81 1.71
C ILE A 121 6.89 6.53 0.76
N MET A 122 6.26 5.37 0.93
CA MET A 122 4.96 5.09 0.35
C MET A 122 4.01 4.60 1.44
N ALA A 123 2.71 4.91 1.30
CA ALA A 123 1.67 4.26 2.07
C ALA A 123 0.72 3.49 1.14
N LEU A 124 0.46 2.23 1.48
CA LEU A 124 -0.39 1.33 0.70
C LEU A 124 -1.38 0.61 1.61
N ASP A 125 -2.56 0.31 1.06
CA ASP A 125 -3.53 -0.60 1.66
C ASP A 125 -3.16 -2.06 1.30
N LEU A 126 -3.63 -3.02 2.09
CA LEU A 126 -3.28 -4.44 1.90
C LEU A 126 -3.98 -5.12 0.71
N ASP A 127 -4.81 -4.38 -0.03
CA ASP A 127 -5.35 -4.77 -1.32
C ASP A 127 -4.65 -4.06 -2.50
N GLU A 128 -3.54 -3.35 -2.24
CA GLU A 128 -2.78 -2.58 -3.23
C GLU A 128 -1.36 -3.11 -3.42
N PHE A 129 -0.95 -3.31 -4.68
CA PHE A 129 0.39 -3.80 -5.05
C PHE A 129 1.06 -2.84 -6.02
N LEU A 130 2.25 -2.33 -5.66
CA LEU A 130 3.05 -1.51 -6.57
C LEU A 130 3.68 -2.40 -7.65
N VAL A 131 3.34 -2.17 -8.91
CA VAL A 131 3.96 -2.85 -10.06
C VAL A 131 4.87 -1.87 -10.77
N VAL A 132 6.17 -2.16 -10.81
CA VAL A 132 7.16 -1.37 -11.54
C VAL A 132 7.45 -2.03 -12.89
N HIS A 133 7.35 -1.25 -13.96
CA HIS A 133 7.50 -1.69 -15.35
C HIS A 133 8.90 -1.45 -15.93
N THR A 134 9.84 -0.89 -15.16
CA THR A 134 11.24 -0.89 -15.55
C THR A 134 11.77 -2.33 -15.64
N GLU A 135 12.92 -2.49 -16.29
CA GLU A 135 13.55 -3.80 -16.56
C GLU A 135 13.76 -4.59 -15.26
N GLU A 136 14.29 -3.95 -14.22
CA GLU A 136 14.55 -4.56 -12.91
C GLU A 136 13.28 -4.70 -12.07
N GLY A 137 12.23 -3.95 -12.37
CA GLY A 137 10.96 -4.03 -11.65
C GLY A 137 11.02 -3.64 -10.17
N THR A 138 11.97 -2.79 -9.76
CA THR A 138 12.16 -2.38 -8.35
C THR A 138 11.79 -0.92 -8.07
N VAL A 139 11.55 -0.57 -6.81
CA VAL A 139 11.35 0.84 -6.41
C VAL A 139 12.56 1.70 -6.79
N LYS A 140 13.79 1.18 -6.59
CA LYS A 140 15.03 1.90 -6.90
C LYS A 140 15.16 2.16 -8.41
N SER A 141 14.84 1.18 -9.24
CA SER A 141 14.84 1.36 -10.70
C SER A 141 13.74 2.31 -11.17
N LEU A 142 12.56 2.32 -10.54
CA LEU A 142 11.54 3.36 -10.76
C LEU A 142 12.11 4.76 -10.46
N LEU A 143 12.67 4.97 -9.26
CA LEU A 143 13.23 6.25 -8.84
C LEU A 143 14.35 6.74 -9.78
N SER A 144 15.17 5.83 -10.31
CA SER A 144 16.22 6.17 -11.28
C SER A 144 15.71 6.70 -12.62
N ARG A 145 14.45 6.39 -12.99
CA ARG A 145 13.83 6.79 -14.26
C ARG A 145 12.98 8.06 -14.15
N LEU A 146 12.79 8.57 -12.93
CA LEU A 146 12.03 9.79 -12.67
C LEU A 146 12.95 11.03 -12.73
N PRO A 147 12.39 12.24 -12.92
CA PRO A 147 13.15 13.48 -12.76
C PRO A 147 13.86 13.54 -11.41
N LYS A 148 15.15 13.93 -11.41
CA LYS A 148 15.99 13.89 -10.20
C LYS A 148 15.48 14.77 -9.07
N ASP A 149 14.82 15.86 -9.43
CA ASP A 149 14.21 16.87 -8.56
C ASP A 149 12.79 16.51 -8.13
N ALA A 150 12.22 15.38 -8.56
CA ALA A 150 10.90 14.95 -8.13
C ALA A 150 10.82 14.81 -6.60
N ASP A 151 9.81 15.43 -6.00
CA ASP A 151 9.52 15.35 -4.57
C ASP A 151 8.44 14.30 -4.28
N CYS A 152 7.50 14.10 -5.20
CA CYS A 152 6.38 13.19 -5.02
C CYS A 152 5.85 12.65 -6.35
N VAL A 153 5.64 11.34 -6.40
CA VAL A 153 5.19 10.57 -7.56
C VAL A 153 3.78 10.08 -7.32
N PHE A 154 2.83 10.51 -8.16
CA PHE A 154 1.45 10.03 -8.14
C PHE A 154 1.31 8.79 -9.02
N ILE A 155 1.28 7.61 -8.39
CA ILE A 155 1.17 6.32 -9.07
C ILE A 155 -0.29 5.91 -9.06
N SER A 156 -0.93 5.96 -10.22
CA SER A 156 -2.38 5.73 -10.34
C SER A 156 -2.76 4.25 -10.21
N TRP A 157 -3.90 4.01 -9.56
CA TRP A 157 -4.52 2.71 -9.50
C TRP A 157 -4.85 2.16 -10.87
N LYS A 158 -4.71 0.85 -11.03
CA LYS A 158 -5.37 -0.01 -12.01
C LYS A 158 -6.26 -0.97 -11.21
N ARG A 159 -7.57 -0.87 -11.36
CA ARG A 159 -8.52 -1.69 -10.58
C ARG A 159 -8.67 -3.08 -11.18
N PHE A 160 -8.67 -4.08 -10.32
CA PHE A 160 -8.88 -5.49 -10.65
C PHE A 160 -10.21 -5.96 -10.10
N GLY A 161 -10.88 -6.82 -10.86
CA GLY A 161 -12.13 -7.46 -10.50
C GLY A 161 -11.96 -8.92 -10.08
N SER A 162 -13.09 -9.57 -9.79
CA SER A 162 -13.16 -10.95 -9.33
C SER A 162 -12.69 -11.98 -10.36
N GLY A 163 -12.64 -11.64 -11.64
CA GLY A 163 -12.32 -12.57 -12.73
C GLY A 163 -13.29 -13.74 -12.82
N ARG A 164 -14.54 -13.56 -12.38
CA ARG A 164 -15.56 -14.62 -12.19
C ARG A 164 -15.21 -15.65 -11.11
N GLN A 165 -14.15 -15.44 -10.34
CA GLN A 165 -13.89 -16.21 -9.12
C GLN A 165 -15.01 -15.89 -8.11
N VAL A 166 -15.57 -16.94 -7.51
CA VAL A 166 -16.77 -16.82 -6.66
C VAL A 166 -16.46 -16.90 -5.17
N GLY A 167 -15.39 -17.59 -4.79
CA GLY A 167 -15.14 -17.94 -3.40
C GLY A 167 -13.73 -17.66 -2.88
N ILE A 168 -13.64 -17.67 -1.56
CA ILE A 168 -12.37 -17.59 -0.83
C ILE A 168 -11.63 -18.90 -1.04
N GLU A 169 -10.45 -18.81 -1.66
CA GLU A 169 -9.59 -19.96 -1.92
C GLU A 169 -8.13 -19.63 -1.61
N THR A 170 -7.36 -20.70 -1.42
CA THR A 170 -5.90 -20.63 -1.35
C THR A 170 -5.31 -20.18 -2.68
N GLY A 171 -4.10 -19.63 -2.63
CA GLY A 171 -3.39 -19.11 -3.79
C GLY A 171 -3.20 -17.60 -3.70
N LEU A 172 -2.32 -17.09 -4.57
CA LEU A 172 -1.90 -15.70 -4.54
C LEU A 172 -2.96 -14.79 -5.16
N VAL A 173 -3.27 -13.66 -4.51
CA VAL A 173 -4.16 -12.61 -5.04
C VAL A 173 -3.70 -12.18 -6.43
N THR A 174 -2.40 -12.05 -6.61
CA THR A 174 -1.75 -11.61 -7.85
C THR A 174 -1.87 -12.63 -9.00
N GLU A 175 -2.16 -13.89 -8.69
CA GLU A 175 -2.36 -14.97 -9.67
C GLU A 175 -3.83 -15.26 -9.92
N ARG A 176 -4.67 -15.16 -8.88
CA ARG A 176 -6.12 -15.45 -8.96
C ARG A 176 -6.89 -14.35 -9.68
N PHE A 177 -6.54 -13.08 -9.45
CA PHE A 177 -7.30 -11.94 -9.95
C PHE A 177 -6.55 -11.22 -11.08
N VAL A 178 -6.72 -11.70 -12.32
CA VAL A 178 -5.99 -11.17 -13.49
C VAL A 178 -6.82 -10.22 -14.36
N MET A 179 -8.11 -10.11 -14.09
CA MET A 179 -9.02 -9.29 -14.87
C MET A 179 -9.11 -7.88 -14.28
N SER A 180 -8.98 -6.86 -15.13
CA SER A 180 -8.80 -5.47 -14.75
C SER A 180 -9.64 -4.51 -15.58
N GLU A 181 -9.63 -3.24 -15.17
CA GLU A 181 -10.21 -2.15 -15.96
C GLU A 181 -9.55 -2.01 -17.34
N LYS A 182 -10.28 -1.47 -18.32
CA LYS A 182 -9.74 -1.27 -19.68
C LYS A 182 -8.60 -0.23 -19.68
N ASP A 183 -7.58 -0.45 -20.51
CA ASP A 183 -6.58 0.57 -20.85
C ASP A 183 -7.21 1.78 -21.56
N GLY A 184 -6.46 2.87 -21.68
CA GLY A 184 -6.88 4.11 -22.32
C GLY A 184 -7.70 5.05 -21.44
N TRP A 185 -8.42 4.53 -20.44
CA TRP A 185 -9.28 5.34 -19.58
C TRP A 185 -8.51 6.43 -18.83
N ILE A 186 -7.35 6.09 -18.29
CA ILE A 186 -6.53 7.00 -17.50
C ILE A 186 -5.96 8.18 -18.32
N LYS A 187 -5.87 8.06 -19.65
CA LYS A 187 -5.42 9.18 -20.50
C LYS A 187 -6.33 10.39 -20.41
N LYS A 188 -7.64 10.16 -20.25
CA LYS A 188 -8.68 11.21 -20.30
C LYS A 188 -9.38 11.41 -18.97
N PHE A 189 -9.53 10.35 -18.17
CA PHE A 189 -10.32 10.37 -16.94
C PHE A 189 -9.40 10.17 -15.73
N PRO A 190 -9.29 11.18 -14.83
CA PRO A 190 -8.46 11.08 -13.64
C PRO A 190 -8.79 9.83 -12.81
N GLN A 191 -7.77 9.04 -12.48
CA GLN A 191 -7.89 7.87 -11.61
C GLN A 191 -7.25 8.14 -10.25
N PRO A 192 -7.77 7.56 -9.16
CA PRO A 192 -7.12 7.68 -7.86
C PRO A 192 -5.68 7.15 -7.90
N PHE A 193 -4.82 7.70 -7.04
CA PHE A 193 -3.42 7.29 -6.94
C PHE A 193 -3.01 7.05 -5.48
N LYS A 194 -1.83 6.44 -5.30
CA LYS A 194 -1.03 6.59 -4.07
C LYS A 194 0.25 7.33 -4.40
N SER A 195 0.88 7.86 -3.36
CA SER A 195 2.07 8.68 -3.49
C SER A 195 3.29 7.95 -2.97
N LEU A 196 4.35 7.93 -3.77
CA LEU A 196 5.73 7.69 -3.33
C LEU A 196 6.40 9.06 -3.21
N PHE A 197 6.89 9.45 -2.03
CA PHE A 197 7.32 10.82 -1.77
C PHE A 197 8.61 10.92 -0.94
N ARG A 198 9.37 12.00 -1.11
CA ARG A 198 10.57 12.31 -0.32
C ARG A 198 10.20 12.57 1.12
N ARG A 199 10.75 11.79 2.05
CA ARG A 199 10.42 11.87 3.49
C ARG A 199 10.55 13.29 4.04
N GLU A 200 11.66 13.97 3.73
CA GLU A 200 12.00 15.27 4.32
C GLU A 200 11.12 16.44 3.85
N LYS A 201 10.37 16.26 2.76
CA LYS A 201 9.56 17.31 2.13
C LYS A 201 8.14 17.40 2.70
N PHE A 202 7.67 16.37 3.40
CA PHE A 202 6.29 16.25 3.84
C PHE A 202 6.21 15.86 5.32
N LEU A 203 5.14 16.30 6.00
CA LEU A 203 4.98 16.09 7.43
C LEU A 203 4.74 14.62 7.80
N ARG A 204 3.97 13.90 6.96
CA ARG A 204 3.62 12.48 7.17
C ARG A 204 2.94 11.89 5.94
N PRO A 205 2.78 10.56 5.86
CA PRO A 205 1.89 9.94 4.90
C PRO A 205 0.43 10.40 5.09
N GLY A 206 -0.34 10.37 4.01
CA GLY A 206 -1.80 10.41 4.02
C GLY A 206 -2.37 9.27 3.18
N VAL A 207 -3.71 9.19 3.08
CA VAL A 207 -4.38 8.05 2.40
C VAL A 207 -3.98 7.97 0.94
N HIS A 208 -3.91 9.12 0.26
CA HIS A 208 -3.52 9.21 -1.15
C HIS A 208 -2.34 10.15 -1.37
N ARG A 209 -2.33 11.28 -0.64
CA ARG A 209 -1.30 12.33 -0.71
C ARG A 209 -0.62 12.48 0.64
N PRO A 210 0.70 12.71 0.67
CA PRO A 210 1.38 13.11 1.90
C PRO A 210 0.85 14.46 2.38
N LEU A 211 0.95 14.71 3.69
CA LEU A 211 0.53 15.98 4.28
C LEU A 211 1.63 17.03 4.06
N VAL A 212 1.26 18.13 3.42
CA VAL A 212 2.10 19.34 3.27
C VAL A 212 2.02 20.17 4.55
N ASP A 213 3.15 20.78 4.91
CA ASP A 213 3.19 21.78 5.97
C ASP A 213 2.65 23.12 5.42
N PRO A 214 1.52 23.64 5.92
CA PRO A 214 0.94 24.88 5.43
C PRO A 214 1.82 26.11 5.69
N ASP A 215 2.74 26.04 6.66
CA ASP A 215 3.62 27.15 7.02
C ASP A 215 4.90 27.17 6.16
N VAL A 216 5.20 26.07 5.46
CA VAL A 216 6.36 25.98 4.57
C VAL A 216 5.98 26.46 3.17
N LYS A 217 6.46 27.64 2.80
CA LYS A 217 6.38 28.19 1.43
C LYS A 217 7.46 27.55 0.54
N GLN A 218 7.26 26.29 0.18
CA GLN A 218 8.08 25.61 -0.82
C GLN A 218 7.24 25.17 -2.01
N GLU A 219 7.83 25.25 -3.20
CA GLU A 219 7.26 24.58 -4.37
C GLU A 219 7.65 23.10 -4.35
N TYR A 220 6.71 22.26 -4.79
CA TYR A 220 6.87 20.81 -4.81
C TYR A 220 6.89 20.33 -6.25
N VAL A 221 7.89 19.52 -6.61
CA VAL A 221 7.96 18.90 -7.93
C VAL A 221 7.14 17.61 -7.92
N TYR A 222 5.93 17.68 -8.48
CA TYR A 222 5.05 16.54 -8.65
C TYR A 222 5.21 15.89 -10.02
N VAL A 223 5.33 14.57 -10.03
CA VAL A 223 5.32 13.76 -11.26
C VAL A 223 4.29 12.64 -11.15
N ASN A 224 3.84 12.08 -12.27
CA ASN A 224 2.95 10.90 -12.26
C ASN A 224 3.73 9.57 -12.42
N GLY A 225 3.02 8.44 -12.39
CA GLY A 225 3.55 7.09 -12.56
C GLY A 225 4.19 6.79 -13.93
N SER A 226 4.21 7.75 -14.87
CA SER A 226 4.97 7.70 -16.12
C SER A 226 6.17 8.65 -16.17
N GLY A 227 6.41 9.40 -15.09
CA GLY A 227 7.46 10.41 -14.98
C GLY A 227 7.11 11.75 -15.62
N LEU A 228 5.83 12.00 -15.93
CA LEU A 228 5.36 13.26 -16.50
C LEU A 228 5.27 14.35 -15.43
N GLY A 229 5.68 15.57 -15.76
CA GLY A 229 5.57 16.76 -14.91
C GLY A 229 4.13 17.28 -14.77
N GLN A 230 3.89 18.15 -13.79
CA GLN A 230 2.55 18.62 -13.39
C GLN A 230 1.74 19.30 -14.51
N ASP A 231 2.40 19.89 -15.50
CA ASP A 231 1.82 20.51 -16.70
C ASP A 231 1.46 19.52 -17.81
N GLN A 232 1.91 18.27 -17.68
CA GLN A 232 1.72 17.21 -18.68
C GLN A 232 0.58 16.24 -18.31
N PHE A 233 -0.04 16.39 -17.13
CA PHE A 233 -1.20 15.60 -16.71
C PHE A 233 -2.18 16.43 -15.88
N ILE A 234 -3.42 15.96 -15.76
CA ILE A 234 -4.44 16.64 -14.96
C ILE A 234 -4.39 16.07 -13.54
N LEU A 235 -4.23 16.94 -12.55
CA LEU A 235 -4.30 16.58 -11.13
C LEU A 235 -5.58 17.17 -10.51
N ARG A 236 -6.43 16.33 -9.94
CA ARG A 236 -7.66 16.75 -9.25
C ARG A 236 -7.82 15.98 -7.93
N ASN A 237 -7.67 16.68 -6.81
CA ASN A 237 -7.74 16.09 -5.47
C ASN A 237 -6.75 14.91 -5.32
N PHE A 238 -7.24 13.68 -5.15
CA PHE A 238 -6.44 12.45 -5.06
C PHE A 238 -6.43 11.64 -6.37
N GLN A 239 -6.80 12.26 -7.48
CA GLN A 239 -6.87 11.62 -8.79
C GLN A 239 -5.98 12.34 -9.80
N CYS A 240 -5.38 11.60 -10.73
CA CYS A 240 -4.65 12.17 -11.85
C CYS A 240 -4.89 11.40 -13.15
N THR A 241 -4.75 12.08 -14.29
CA THR A 241 -4.61 11.41 -15.58
C THR A 241 -3.17 10.94 -15.79
N ASP A 242 -3.01 10.04 -16.75
CA ASP A 242 -1.71 9.63 -17.25
C ASP A 242 -1.78 9.41 -18.76
N PRO A 243 -1.40 10.42 -19.57
CA PRO A 243 -1.36 10.30 -21.03
C PRO A 243 -0.50 9.14 -21.55
N GLN A 244 0.46 8.67 -20.77
CA GLN A 244 1.36 7.55 -21.12
C GLN A 244 0.96 6.21 -20.48
N GLU A 245 -0.22 6.14 -19.85
CA GLU A 245 -0.81 4.88 -19.36
C GLU A 245 0.01 4.12 -18.31
N ARG A 246 0.49 4.81 -17.27
CA ARG A 246 1.22 4.18 -16.17
C ARG A 246 2.51 3.49 -16.66
N ARG A 247 3.21 4.13 -17.61
CA ARG A 247 4.36 3.57 -18.33
C ARG A 247 5.47 3.04 -17.42
N LEU A 248 5.76 3.72 -16.30
CA LEU A 248 6.83 3.30 -15.39
C LEU A 248 6.31 2.48 -14.21
N ALA A 249 5.15 2.83 -13.66
CA ALA A 249 4.55 2.08 -12.57
C ALA A 249 3.03 2.25 -12.49
N GLN A 250 2.37 1.21 -11.99
CA GLN A 250 0.94 1.21 -11.62
C GLN A 250 0.75 0.64 -10.21
N ILE A 251 -0.40 0.92 -9.61
CA ILE A 251 -0.84 0.23 -8.40
C ILE A 251 -1.99 -0.70 -8.77
N ASN A 252 -1.77 -2.01 -8.69
CA ASN A 252 -2.85 -2.97 -8.82
C ASN A 252 -3.73 -2.90 -7.58
N HIS A 253 -5.02 -2.61 -7.75
CA HIS A 253 -5.97 -2.50 -6.64
C HIS A 253 -7.01 -3.62 -6.69
N TYR A 254 -6.84 -4.61 -5.81
CA TYR A 254 -7.68 -5.81 -5.67
C TYR A 254 -8.81 -5.59 -4.66
N ILE A 255 -9.53 -4.48 -4.82
CA ILE A 255 -10.41 -3.98 -3.77
C ILE A 255 -11.68 -4.82 -3.54
N THR A 256 -12.15 -5.52 -4.57
CA THR A 256 -13.35 -6.37 -4.50
C THR A 256 -13.01 -7.84 -4.24
N ARG A 257 -11.91 -8.35 -4.81
CA ARG A 257 -11.59 -9.78 -4.86
C ARG A 257 -12.82 -10.57 -5.36
N ASP A 258 -13.11 -11.73 -4.78
CA ASP A 258 -14.29 -12.54 -5.05
C ASP A 258 -15.54 -12.11 -4.23
N PRO A 259 -16.76 -12.51 -4.64
CA PRO A 259 -18.00 -12.25 -3.92
C PRO A 259 -18.01 -12.62 -2.43
N GLN A 260 -17.43 -13.76 -2.02
CA GLN A 260 -17.41 -14.15 -0.61
C GLN A 260 -16.54 -13.19 0.22
N SER A 261 -15.34 -12.88 -0.28
CA SER A 261 -14.44 -11.87 0.30
C SER A 261 -15.10 -10.49 0.37
N PHE A 262 -15.85 -10.10 -0.67
CA PHE A 262 -16.54 -8.83 -0.70
C PHE A 262 -17.67 -8.72 0.33
N VAL A 263 -18.44 -9.79 0.53
CA VAL A 263 -19.51 -9.83 1.54
C VAL A 263 -18.92 -9.72 2.95
N LEU A 264 -17.80 -10.38 3.24
CA LEU A 264 -17.06 -10.19 4.51
C LEU A 264 -16.61 -8.74 4.70
N LYS A 265 -16.10 -8.10 3.64
CA LYS A 265 -15.70 -6.68 3.65
C LYS A 265 -16.91 -5.76 3.89
N SER A 266 -18.05 -6.08 3.29
CA SER A 266 -19.29 -5.34 3.44
C SER A 266 -19.82 -5.40 4.87
N HIS A 267 -19.93 -6.61 5.43
CA HIS A 267 -20.41 -6.85 6.79
C HIS A 267 -19.58 -6.09 7.85
N LYS A 268 -18.28 -5.93 7.61
CA LYS A 268 -17.38 -5.20 8.50
C LYS A 268 -17.50 -3.67 8.41
N GLY A 269 -18.01 -3.15 7.29
CA GLY A 269 -18.03 -1.72 6.96
C GLY A 269 -16.67 -1.17 6.48
N SER A 270 -16.69 0.05 5.92
CA SER A 270 -15.49 0.72 5.40
C SER A 270 -14.57 1.25 6.51
N ALA A 271 -13.30 0.84 6.49
CA ALA A 271 -12.28 1.28 7.46
C ALA A 271 -11.96 2.80 7.38
N HIS A 272 -12.27 3.45 6.25
CA HIS A 272 -11.97 4.88 6.03
C HIS A 272 -13.16 5.82 6.27
N GLN A 273 -14.40 5.32 6.19
CA GLN A 273 -15.60 6.15 6.26
C GLN A 273 -16.74 5.36 6.90
N ALA A 274 -17.06 5.67 8.16
CA ALA A 274 -18.11 4.99 8.94
C ALA A 274 -19.53 5.12 8.32
N ASN A 275 -19.73 6.01 7.35
CA ASN A 275 -21.01 6.30 6.69
C ASN A 275 -21.07 5.92 5.20
N ARG A 276 -20.12 5.12 4.69
CA ARG A 276 -20.15 4.68 3.29
C ARG A 276 -20.33 3.18 3.22
N ASP A 277 -21.54 2.78 2.83
CA ASP A 277 -21.90 1.39 2.65
C ASP A 277 -21.02 0.77 1.55
N VAL A 278 -20.38 -0.35 1.87
CA VAL A 278 -19.70 -1.19 0.89
C VAL A 278 -20.77 -2.11 0.31
N ASP A 279 -21.51 -1.58 -0.65
CA ASP A 279 -22.78 -2.11 -1.11
C ASP A 279 -22.73 -2.59 -2.59
N ARG A 280 -23.91 -2.86 -3.16
CA ARG A 280 -24.11 -3.22 -4.57
C ARG A 280 -23.48 -2.20 -5.54
N ASP A 281 -23.58 -0.94 -5.18
CA ASP A 281 -23.10 0.19 -5.98
C ASP A 281 -21.57 0.27 -5.95
N TYR A 282 -20.99 -0.02 -4.78
CA TYR A 282 -19.55 -0.18 -4.61
C TYR A 282 -19.02 -1.32 -5.48
N TRP A 283 -19.67 -2.49 -5.45
CA TRP A 283 -19.31 -3.65 -6.29
C TRP A 283 -19.29 -3.28 -7.77
N LYS A 284 -20.39 -2.74 -8.32
CA LYS A 284 -20.47 -2.32 -9.73
C LYS A 284 -19.38 -1.31 -10.13
N LYS A 285 -19.05 -0.38 -9.24
CA LYS A 285 -18.06 0.68 -9.51
C LYS A 285 -16.62 0.16 -9.44
N ARG A 286 -16.35 -0.90 -8.67
CA ARG A 286 -14.98 -1.34 -8.33
C ARG A 286 -14.59 -2.70 -8.87
N ASN A 287 -15.54 -3.61 -9.08
CA ASN A 287 -15.31 -4.87 -9.76
C ASN A 287 -15.09 -4.60 -11.26
N LYS A 288 -13.86 -4.82 -11.75
CA LYS A 288 -13.44 -4.46 -13.11
C LYS A 288 -12.85 -5.66 -13.84
N ASN A 289 -13.61 -6.27 -14.74
CA ASN A 289 -13.18 -7.45 -15.50
C ASN A 289 -13.16 -7.25 -17.03
N GLN A 290 -12.75 -6.07 -17.48
CA GLN A 290 -12.79 -5.72 -18.91
C GLN A 290 -11.61 -6.28 -19.72
N MET A 291 -10.44 -6.48 -19.13
CA MET A 291 -9.27 -7.03 -19.83
C MET A 291 -8.34 -7.78 -18.89
N THR A 292 -7.58 -8.74 -19.44
CA THR A 292 -6.52 -9.42 -18.70
C THR A 292 -5.31 -8.51 -18.54
N ASP A 293 -4.76 -8.41 -17.33
CA ASP A 293 -3.48 -7.77 -17.03
C ASP A 293 -2.59 -8.72 -16.22
N LEU A 294 -1.53 -9.21 -16.85
CA LEU A 294 -0.58 -10.18 -16.26
C LEU A 294 0.75 -9.52 -15.86
N LYS A 295 0.85 -8.18 -15.86
CA LYS A 295 2.15 -7.49 -15.66
C LYS A 295 2.81 -7.82 -14.32
N ILE A 296 2.02 -8.09 -13.28
CA ILE A 296 2.53 -8.49 -11.96
C ILE A 296 3.05 -9.93 -11.93
N GLN A 297 2.56 -10.80 -12.82
CA GLN A 297 2.94 -12.22 -12.84
C GLN A 297 4.38 -12.45 -13.31
N LYS A 298 5.03 -11.44 -13.89
CA LYS A 298 6.48 -11.51 -14.15
C LYS A 298 7.30 -11.77 -12.87
N PHE A 299 6.75 -11.44 -11.70
CA PHE A 299 7.35 -11.69 -10.40
C PHE A 299 6.92 -13.02 -9.78
N GLY A 300 6.01 -13.79 -10.38
CA GLY A 300 5.37 -14.95 -9.75
C GLY A 300 6.36 -16.00 -9.25
N VAL A 301 7.32 -16.40 -10.10
CA VAL A 301 8.36 -17.36 -9.69
C VAL A 301 9.17 -16.86 -8.50
N ALA A 302 9.66 -15.62 -8.57
CA ALA A 302 10.46 -15.03 -7.48
C ALA A 302 9.62 -14.79 -6.21
N LEU A 303 8.33 -14.51 -6.34
CA LEU A 303 7.40 -14.35 -5.22
C LEU A 303 7.18 -15.68 -4.50
N HIS A 304 6.93 -16.77 -5.23
CA HIS A 304 6.82 -18.11 -4.63
C HIS A 304 8.12 -18.51 -3.92
N GLN A 305 9.28 -18.24 -4.53
CA GLN A 305 10.59 -18.50 -3.92
C GLN A 305 10.81 -17.69 -2.63
N GLU A 306 10.48 -16.39 -2.64
CA GLU A 306 10.60 -15.55 -1.45
C GLU A 306 9.64 -15.99 -0.35
N MET A 307 8.41 -16.35 -0.70
CA MET A 307 7.46 -16.92 0.25
C MET A 307 8.00 -18.23 0.83
N GLU A 308 8.45 -19.17 0.01
CA GLU A 308 9.03 -20.43 0.48
C GLU A 308 10.23 -20.21 1.41
N ARG A 309 11.13 -19.28 1.08
CA ARG A 309 12.24 -18.88 1.95
C ARG A 309 11.74 -18.37 3.30
N MET A 310 10.77 -17.44 3.32
CA MET A 310 10.18 -16.91 4.54
C MET A 310 9.50 -18.01 5.37
N ASP A 311 8.77 -18.93 4.75
CA ASP A 311 8.09 -20.02 5.44
C ASP A 311 9.11 -20.94 6.12
N ASN A 312 10.17 -21.31 5.40
CA ASN A 312 11.27 -22.12 5.92
C ASN A 312 11.96 -21.45 7.13
N GLU A 313 12.23 -20.15 7.05
CA GLU A 313 12.82 -19.38 8.17
C GLU A 313 11.91 -19.35 9.40
N THR A 314 10.60 -19.41 9.21
CA THR A 314 9.63 -19.47 10.31
C THR A 314 9.31 -20.89 10.76
N GLY A 315 9.91 -21.91 10.17
CA GLY A 315 9.63 -23.32 10.43
C GLY A 315 8.23 -23.77 10.00
N GLY A 316 7.73 -23.26 8.87
CA GLY A 316 6.42 -23.60 8.31
C GLY A 316 5.23 -22.87 8.94
N LYS A 317 5.47 -21.91 9.86
CA LYS A 317 4.42 -21.21 10.59
C LYS A 317 3.58 -20.33 9.68
N LEU A 318 4.19 -19.61 8.73
CA LEU A 318 3.46 -18.68 7.87
C LEU A 318 2.42 -19.42 7.03
N ARG A 319 2.80 -20.52 6.40
CA ARG A 319 1.87 -21.35 5.63
C ARG A 319 0.74 -21.91 6.49
N ALA A 320 1.06 -22.48 7.65
CA ALA A 320 0.05 -23.03 8.55
C ALA A 320 -0.95 -21.95 9.01
N LEU A 321 -0.46 -20.76 9.38
CA LEU A 321 -1.31 -19.64 9.79
C LEU A 321 -2.17 -19.11 8.63
N THR A 322 -1.61 -19.00 7.43
CA THR A 322 -2.36 -18.54 6.24
C THR A 322 -3.46 -19.52 5.86
N VAL A 323 -3.20 -20.84 5.88
CA VAL A 323 -4.25 -21.85 5.64
C VAL A 323 -5.37 -21.73 6.68
N ASN A 324 -5.01 -21.60 7.97
CA ASN A 324 -6.01 -21.41 9.03
C ASN A 324 -6.80 -20.11 8.86
N ALA A 325 -6.18 -19.03 8.39
CA ALA A 325 -6.84 -17.77 8.12
C ALA A 325 -7.85 -17.87 6.97
N VAL A 326 -7.52 -18.60 5.90
CA VAL A 326 -8.43 -18.89 4.79
C VAL A 326 -9.66 -19.66 5.28
N GLU A 327 -9.46 -20.71 6.07
CA GLU A 327 -10.57 -21.47 6.66
C GLU A 327 -11.41 -20.62 7.62
N HIS A 328 -10.79 -19.77 8.43
CA HIS A 328 -11.50 -18.84 9.30
C HIS A 328 -12.39 -17.89 8.52
N HIS A 329 -11.89 -17.29 7.43
CA HIS A 329 -12.69 -16.42 6.56
C HIS A 329 -13.84 -17.19 5.88
N ARG A 330 -13.60 -18.42 5.43
CA ARG A 330 -14.66 -19.31 4.90
C ARG A 330 -15.74 -19.59 5.94
N SER A 331 -15.37 -19.97 7.15
CA SER A 331 -16.33 -20.20 8.23
C SER A 331 -17.12 -18.94 8.53
N ARG A 332 -16.44 -17.78 8.62
CA ARG A 332 -17.09 -16.50 8.87
C ARG A 332 -18.09 -16.14 7.77
N PHE A 333 -17.77 -16.41 6.50
CA PHE A 333 -18.69 -16.21 5.39
C PHE A 333 -19.96 -17.05 5.57
N HIS A 334 -19.82 -18.34 5.90
CA HIS A 334 -20.97 -19.24 6.14
C HIS A 334 -21.83 -18.84 7.35
N GLU A 335 -21.26 -18.12 8.32
CA GLU A 335 -22.03 -17.55 9.43
C GLU A 335 -22.88 -16.37 8.96
N ILE A 336 -22.26 -15.38 8.30
CA ILE A 336 -22.93 -14.12 7.95
C ILE A 336 -23.89 -14.26 6.76
N ILE A 337 -23.69 -15.25 5.87
CA ILE A 337 -24.57 -15.46 4.72
C ILE A 337 -25.99 -15.90 5.12
N LYS A 338 -26.19 -16.27 6.39
CA LYS A 338 -27.52 -16.55 6.96
C LYS A 338 -28.37 -15.29 7.12
N GLU A 339 -27.75 -14.11 7.13
CA GLU A 339 -28.46 -12.84 7.15
C GLU A 339 -28.99 -12.53 5.73
N ASN A 340 -30.28 -12.23 5.62
CA ASN A 340 -30.93 -11.98 4.31
C ASN A 340 -30.22 -10.89 3.50
N SER A 341 -29.78 -9.80 4.14
CA SER A 341 -29.05 -8.70 3.49
C SER A 341 -27.72 -9.16 2.88
N MET A 342 -26.98 -10.02 3.58
CA MET A 342 -25.71 -10.56 3.10
C MET A 342 -25.92 -11.58 1.98
N LYS A 343 -26.97 -12.40 2.08
CA LYS A 343 -27.37 -13.34 1.03
C LYS A 343 -27.74 -12.61 -0.26
N GLU A 344 -28.59 -11.59 -0.17
CA GLU A 344 -28.96 -10.78 -1.33
C GLU A 344 -27.77 -10.06 -1.95
N LEU A 345 -26.82 -9.58 -1.13
CA LEU A 345 -25.60 -8.97 -1.65
C LEU A 345 -24.72 -9.98 -2.38
N TYR A 346 -24.57 -11.19 -1.83
CA TYR A 346 -23.82 -12.26 -2.47
C TYR A 346 -24.43 -12.67 -3.81
N GLU A 347 -25.74 -12.94 -3.85
CA GLU A 347 -26.47 -13.27 -5.08
C GLU A 347 -26.34 -12.15 -6.12
N PHE A 348 -26.48 -10.89 -5.70
CA PHE A 348 -26.24 -9.76 -6.58
C PHE A 348 -24.82 -9.75 -7.16
N CYS A 349 -23.79 -10.07 -6.37
CA CYS A 349 -22.41 -10.10 -6.85
C CYS A 349 -22.20 -11.21 -7.90
N LEU A 350 -22.83 -12.37 -7.72
CA LEU A 350 -22.81 -13.49 -8.67
C LEU A 350 -23.48 -13.10 -10.01
N ASP A 351 -24.61 -12.40 -9.94
CA ASP A 351 -25.36 -11.93 -11.11
C ASP A 351 -24.68 -10.75 -11.83
N ASN A 352 -23.75 -10.06 -11.15
CA ASN A 352 -23.06 -8.88 -11.67
C ASN A 352 -21.53 -9.05 -11.66
N PRO A 353 -20.95 -10.04 -12.38
CA PRO A 353 -19.52 -10.31 -12.33
C PRO A 353 -18.65 -9.25 -13.06
N CYS A 354 -19.26 -8.23 -13.68
CA CYS A 354 -18.72 -7.05 -14.39
C CYS A 354 -17.31 -7.12 -14.98
#